data_AF-A0A433C798-F1
#
_entry.id   AF-A0A433C798-F1
#
_cell.length_a   1.000
_cell.length_b   1.000
_cell.length_c   1.000
_cell.angle_alpha   90.00
_cell.angle_beta   90.00
_cell.angle_gamma   90.00
#
_symmetry.space_group_name_H-M   'P 1'
#
loop_
_entity.id
_entity.type
_entity.pdbx_description
1 polymer ?
#
loop_
_entity_poly.entity_id
_entity_poly.type
_entity_poly.pdbx_seq_one_letter_code
_entity_poly.pdbx_strand_id
1 'polypeptide(L)'
;MHYLELSTVQITNLTMLMTIQDGIKTDEIAACCHFGLQRDQAQYIASLSFPHLLTIVVHLGNESLFFLRQDILNVLQQPMPLVGVMSAAQPLDAAPVNPHQQETKFSRAH
;
A
#
# COMPACT_ATOMS: atom_id res chain seq x y z
N MET A 1 -20.20 -3.40 29.47
CA MET A 1 -19.86 -3.06 28.07
C MET A 1 -18.38 -3.31 27.90
N HIS A 2 -18.01 -4.27 27.04
CA HIS A 2 -16.61 -4.47 26.68
C HIS A 2 -16.32 -3.49 25.55
N TYR A 3 -15.48 -2.49 25.79
CA TYR A 3 -15.00 -1.63 24.70
C TYR A 3 -14.04 -2.47 23.86
N LEU A 4 -14.25 -2.44 22.54
CA LEU A 4 -13.31 -3.06 21.62
C LEU A 4 -12.11 -2.11 21.50
N GLU A 5 -11.04 -2.40 22.23
CA GLU A 5 -9.79 -1.68 22.09
C GLU A 5 -9.01 -2.25 20.90
N LEU A 6 -8.82 -1.40 19.88
CA LEU A 6 -8.02 -1.72 18.71
C LEU A 6 -6.60 -1.20 18.91
N SER A 7 -5.62 -1.97 18.45
CA SER A 7 -4.24 -1.49 18.37
C SER A 7 -4.11 -0.37 17.32
N THR A 8 -3.01 0.37 17.37
CA THR A 8 -2.72 1.41 16.37
C THR A 8 -2.70 0.83 14.96
N VAL A 9 -2.13 -0.37 14.76
CA VAL A 9 -2.10 -1.04 13.45
C VAL A 9 -3.51 -1.41 12.98
N GLN A 10 -4.36 -1.92 13.87
CA GLN A 10 -5.75 -2.26 13.54
C GLN A 10 -6.57 -1.02 13.18
N ILE A 11 -6.38 0.09 13.90
CA ILE A 11 -7.01 1.38 13.59
C ILE A 11 -6.56 1.89 12.22
N THR A 12 -5.26 1.82 11.92
CA THR A 12 -4.71 2.22 10.62
C THR A 12 -5.29 1.37 9.48
N ASN A 13 -5.32 0.05 9.64
CA ASN A 13 -5.91 -0.86 8.65
C ASN A 13 -7.39 -0.55 8.41
N LEU A 14 -8.17 -0.37 9.49
CA LEU A 14 -9.59 -0.06 9.40
C LEU A 14 -9.84 1.27 8.69
N THR A 15 -9.09 2.30 9.10
CA THR A 15 -9.19 3.64 8.52
C THR A 15 -8.91 3.59 7.02
N MET A 16 -7.82 2.94 6.62
CA MET A 16 -7.44 2.88 5.21
C MET A 16 -8.42 2.06 4.36
N LEU A 17 -8.93 0.93 4.87
CA LEU A 17 -9.99 0.17 4.20
C LEU A 17 -11.27 1.00 4.01
N MET A 18 -11.67 1.76 5.03
CA MET A 18 -12.85 2.65 4.93
C MET A 18 -12.62 3.79 3.94
N THR A 19 -11.43 4.40 3.93
CA THR A 19 -11.07 5.44 2.95
C THR A 19 -11.09 4.90 1.52
N ILE A 20 -10.55 3.70 1.31
CA ILE A 20 -10.61 3.03 0.00
C ILE A 20 -12.07 2.78 -0.39
N GLN A 21 -12.90 2.29 0.53
CA GLN A 21 -14.30 2.02 0.25
C GLN A 21 -15.08 3.28 -0.15
N ASP A 22 -14.81 4.41 0.51
CA ASP A 22 -15.42 5.71 0.18
C ASP A 22 -14.95 6.24 -1.18
N GLY A 23 -13.65 6.10 -1.46
CA GLY A 23 -13.08 6.40 -2.78
C GLY A 23 -13.75 5.59 -3.89
N ILE A 24 -13.91 4.28 -3.71
CA ILE A 24 -14.57 3.40 -4.69
C ILE A 24 -16.03 3.82 -4.95
N LYS A 25 -16.76 4.21 -3.89
CA LYS A 25 -18.14 4.69 -4.03
C LYS A 25 -18.23 6.00 -4.83
N THR A 26 -17.20 6.83 -4.76
CA THR A 26 -17.13 8.13 -5.44
C THR A 26 -16.71 7.96 -6.90
N ASP A 27 -15.58 7.27 -7.13
CA ASP A 27 -15.03 6.97 -8.45
C ASP A 27 -14.16 5.71 -8.36
N GLU A 28 -14.72 4.57 -8.77
CA GLU A 28 -14.03 3.27 -8.73
C GLU A 28 -12.73 3.29 -9.53
N ILE A 29 -12.71 3.92 -10.71
CA ILE A 29 -11.54 3.90 -11.60
C ILE A 29 -10.41 4.70 -10.97
N ALA A 30 -10.71 5.92 -10.51
CA ALA A 30 -9.72 6.75 -9.84
C ALA A 30 -9.21 6.10 -8.54
N ALA A 31 -10.09 5.50 -7.74
CA ALA A 31 -9.70 4.79 -6.53
C ALA A 31 -8.78 3.60 -6.84
N CYS A 32 -9.10 2.80 -7.87
CA CYS A 32 -8.22 1.71 -8.30
C CYS A 32 -6.83 2.22 -8.69
N CYS A 33 -6.75 3.31 -9.44
CA CYS A 33 -5.48 3.92 -9.83
C CYS A 33 -4.69 4.46 -8.61
N HIS A 34 -5.35 5.17 -7.70
CA HIS A 34 -4.69 5.77 -6.53
C HIS A 34 -4.19 4.74 -5.51
N PHE A 35 -4.94 3.65 -5.32
CA PHE A 35 -4.64 2.63 -4.31
C PHE A 35 -3.99 1.36 -4.91
N GLY A 36 -3.74 1.33 -6.22
CA GLY A 36 -3.11 0.20 -6.90
C GLY A 36 -3.95 -1.08 -6.85
N LEU A 37 -5.27 -0.95 -6.93
CA LEU A 37 -6.20 -2.08 -6.82
C LEU A 37 -6.55 -2.65 -8.20
N GLN A 38 -6.67 -3.97 -8.27
CA GLN A 38 -7.40 -4.62 -9.36
C GLN A 38 -8.91 -4.48 -9.15
N ARG A 39 -9.69 -4.58 -10.23
CA ARG A 39 -11.14 -4.38 -10.18
C ARG A 39 -11.84 -5.37 -9.23
N ASP A 40 -11.44 -6.63 -9.24
CA ASP A 40 -11.97 -7.67 -8.36
C ASP A 40 -11.69 -7.36 -6.87
N GLN A 41 -10.50 -6.85 -6.57
CA GLN A 41 -10.14 -6.39 -5.22
C GLN A 41 -11.02 -5.21 -4.78
N ALA A 42 -11.22 -4.22 -5.65
CA ALA A 42 -12.07 -3.07 -5.38
C ALA A 42 -13.53 -3.50 -5.14
N GLN A 43 -14.07 -4.39 -5.98
CA GLN A 43 -15.42 -4.93 -5.83
C GLN A 43 -15.59 -5.69 -4.51
N TYR A 44 -14.60 -6.51 -4.13
CA TYR A 44 -14.64 -7.22 -2.85
C TYR A 44 -14.64 -6.23 -1.68
N ILE A 45 -13.72 -5.27 -1.65
CA ILE A 45 -13.66 -4.25 -0.59
C ILE A 45 -14.97 -3.44 -0.52
N ALA A 46 -15.53 -3.06 -1.67
CA ALA A 46 -16.80 -2.35 -1.74
C ALA A 46 -17.98 -3.14 -1.16
N SER A 47 -17.98 -4.46 -1.27
CA SER A 47 -19.04 -5.33 -0.75
C SER A 47 -19.02 -5.54 0.76
N LEU A 48 -17.91 -5.24 1.43
CA LEU A 48 -17.76 -5.49 2.87
C LEU A 48 -18.55 -4.48 3.69
N SER A 49 -19.33 -4.97 4.65
CA SER A 49 -19.97 -4.11 5.65
C SER A 49 -18.95 -3.63 6.68
N PHE A 50 -19.24 -2.51 7.36
CA PHE A 50 -18.38 -2.04 8.45
C PHE A 50 -18.13 -3.10 9.54
N PRO A 51 -19.14 -3.87 10.02
CA PRO A 51 -18.89 -4.97 10.95
C PRO A 51 -17.92 -6.03 10.40
N HIS A 52 -18.01 -6.38 9.11
CA HIS A 52 -17.07 -7.33 8.51
C HIS A 52 -15.65 -6.75 8.42
N LEU A 53 -15.49 -5.49 8.03
CA LEU A 53 -14.19 -4.81 8.05
C LEU A 53 -13.58 -4.85 9.46
N LEU A 54 -14.38 -4.53 10.48
CA LEU A 54 -13.96 -4.56 11.87
C LEU A 54 -13.54 -5.96 12.32
N THR A 55 -14.32 -6.99 11.96
CA THR A 55 -13.97 -8.39 12.25
C THR A 55 -12.63 -8.77 11.59
N ILE A 56 -12.42 -8.39 10.33
CA ILE A 56 -11.17 -8.70 9.61
C ILE A 56 -9.96 -8.08 10.33
N VAL A 57 -10.00 -6.77 10.63
CA VAL A 57 -8.86 -6.10 11.26
C VAL A 57 -8.58 -6.58 12.68
N VAL A 58 -9.64 -6.95 13.43
CA VAL A 58 -9.47 -7.53 14.78
C VAL A 58 -8.72 -8.85 14.69
N HIS A 59 -9.12 -9.74 13.78
CA HIS A 59 -8.48 -11.05 13.62
C HIS A 59 -7.09 -10.97 13.01
N LEU A 60 -6.83 -9.95 12.20
CA LEU A 60 -5.50 -9.69 11.64
C LEU A 60 -4.47 -9.31 12.71
N GLY A 61 -4.92 -8.78 13.85
CA GLY A 61 -4.03 -8.38 14.94
C GLY A 61 -3.12 -7.21 14.55
N ASN A 62 -1.83 -7.31 14.86
CA ASN A 62 -0.84 -6.26 14.59
C ASN A 62 -0.15 -6.37 13.23
N GLU A 63 -0.73 -7.13 12.29
CA GLU A 63 -0.22 -7.21 10.92
C GLU A 63 -0.78 -6.07 10.07
N SER A 64 0.11 -5.35 9.35
CA SER A 64 -0.30 -4.26 8.47
C SER A 64 -0.81 -4.81 7.14
N LEU A 65 -1.99 -4.36 6.69
CA LEU A 65 -2.48 -4.64 5.33
C LEU A 65 -1.77 -3.80 4.28
N PHE A 66 -1.25 -2.64 4.71
CA PHE A 66 -0.72 -1.63 3.82
C PHE A 66 0.74 -1.41 4.16
N PHE A 67 1.58 -1.53 3.13
CA PHE A 67 3.02 -1.35 3.28
C PHE A 67 3.43 0.06 2.91
N LEU A 68 4.49 0.52 3.57
CA LEU A 68 5.10 1.80 3.26
C LEU A 68 5.66 1.77 1.84
N ARG A 69 5.47 2.85 1.10
CA ARG A 69 6.09 3.04 -0.21
C ARG A 69 7.60 2.85 -0.11
N GLN A 70 8.20 2.12 -1.06
CA GLN A 70 9.62 1.74 -1.01
C GLN A 70 10.59 2.93 -0.99
N ASP A 71 10.22 4.04 -1.63
CA ASP A 71 11.00 5.27 -1.71
C ASP A 71 10.44 6.38 -0.81
N ILE A 72 9.72 6.05 0.27
CA ILE A 72 9.07 7.04 1.13
C ILE A 72 10.01 8.19 1.55
N LEU A 73 11.27 7.87 1.89
CA LEU A 73 12.23 8.90 2.30
C LEU A 73 12.52 9.86 1.16
N ASN A 74 12.65 9.35 -0.06
CA ASN A 74 12.85 10.16 -1.25
C ASN A 74 11.66 11.10 -1.45
N VAL A 75 10.42 10.57 -1.41
CA VAL A 75 9.19 11.37 -1.54
C VAL A 75 9.11 12.47 -0.48
N LEU A 76 9.39 12.14 0.78
CA LEU A 76 9.32 13.08 1.90
C LEU A 76 10.41 14.15 1.88
N GLN A 77 11.52 13.92 1.17
CA GLN A 77 12.64 14.84 1.06
C GLN A 77 12.55 15.74 -0.19
N GLN A 78 11.62 15.48 -1.11
CA GLN A 78 11.49 16.31 -2.32
C GLN A 78 10.93 17.70 -2.02
N PRO A 79 11.32 18.73 -2.79
CA PRO A 79 10.65 20.03 -2.75
C PRO A 79 9.15 19.86 -3.03
N MET A 80 8.29 20.42 -2.17
CA MET A 80 6.83 20.25 -2.23
C MET A 80 6.21 20.44 -3.64
N PRO A 81 6.64 21.43 -4.46
CA PRO A 81 6.09 21.59 -5.82
C PRO A 81 6.32 20.40 -6.76
N LEU A 82 7.31 19.55 -6.47
CA LEU A 82 7.71 18.43 -7.32
C LEU A 82 7.22 17.07 -6.82
N VAL A 83 6.77 16.98 -5.57
CA VAL A 83 6.39 15.71 -4.92
C VAL A 83 5.41 14.90 -5.77
N GLY A 84 4.36 15.54 -6.31
CA GLY A 84 3.35 14.87 -7.12
C GLY A 84 3.91 14.28 -8.42
N VAL A 85 4.71 15.07 -9.14
CA VAL A 85 5.32 14.64 -10.42
C VAL A 85 6.33 13.51 -10.19
N MET A 86 7.14 13.63 -9.14
CA MET A 86 8.16 12.63 -8.82
C MET A 86 7.54 11.32 -8.29
N SER A 87 6.45 11.41 -7.53
CA SER A 87 5.70 10.24 -7.07
C SER A 87 5.05 9.48 -8.24
N ALA A 88 4.58 10.19 -9.26
CA ALA A 88 3.95 9.59 -10.44
C ALA A 88 4.96 8.97 -11.43
N ALA A 89 6.20 9.48 -11.46
CA ALA A 89 7.24 9.05 -12.38
C ALA A 89 8.02 7.80 -11.92
N GLN A 90 7.65 7.20 -10.78
CA GLN A 90 8.35 6.00 -10.30
C GLN A 90 8.17 4.82 -11.25
N PRO A 91 9.26 4.10 -11.60
CA PRO A 91 9.16 2.87 -12.37
C PRO A 91 8.28 1.86 -11.63
N LEU A 92 7.27 1.32 -12.34
CA LEU A 92 6.38 0.27 -11.83
C LEU A 92 7.10 -1.04 -11.48
N ASP A 93 8.38 -1.17 -11.84
CA ASP A 93 9.13 -2.41 -11.70
C ASP A 93 10.62 -2.12 -11.51
N ALA A 94 11.05 -1.92 -10.27
CA ALA A 94 12.42 -2.24 -9.90
C ALA A 94 12.37 -3.68 -9.37
N ALA A 95 12.51 -4.66 -10.28
CA ALA A 95 12.71 -6.05 -9.91
C ALA A 95 13.78 -6.14 -8.81
N PRO A 96 13.63 -7.04 -7.82
CA PRO A 96 14.62 -7.18 -6.76
C PRO A 96 15.99 -7.46 -7.40
N VAL A 97 16.92 -6.52 -7.24
CA VAL A 97 18.34 -6.74 -7.56
C VAL A 97 18.77 -7.94 -6.72
N ASN A 98 18.98 -9.07 -7.38
CA ASN A 98 19.59 -10.24 -6.76
C ASN A 98 21.06 -9.89 -6.47
N PRO A 99 21.49 -9.79 -5.20
CA PRO A 99 22.86 -9.39 -4.86
C PRO A 99 23.93 -10.36 -5.38
N HIS A 100 23.55 -11.57 -5.79
CA HIS A 100 24.47 -12.65 -6.14
C HIS A 100 24.96 -12.67 -7.60
N GLN A 101 24.60 -11.70 -8.46
CA GLN A 101 25.04 -11.69 -9.87
C GLN A 101 26.14 -10.67 -10.21
N GLN A 102 26.63 -9.87 -9.26
CA GLN A 102 27.69 -8.88 -9.54
C GLN A 102 29.13 -9.41 -9.41
N GLU A 103 29.37 -10.57 -8.79
CA GLU A 103 30.75 -11.04 -8.56
C GLU A 103 31.39 -11.84 -9.71
N THR A 104 30.66 -12.28 -10.74
CA THR A 104 31.22 -13.18 -11.76
C THR A 104 31.75 -12.51 -13.03
N LYS A 105 31.72 -11.18 -13.15
CA LYS A 105 32.25 -10.49 -14.36
C LYS A 105 33.65 -9.89 -14.20
N PHE A 106 34.27 -9.98 -13.02
CA PHE A 106 35.67 -9.55 -12.81
C PHE A 106 36.62 -10.75 -12.65
N SER A 107 36.66 -11.64 -13.63
CA SER A 107 37.78 -12.58 -13.78
C SER A 107 37.95 -12.99 -15.24
N ARG A 108 38.46 -12.06 -16.03
CA ARG A 108 39.24 -12.40 -17.23
C ARG A 108 40.29 -11.32 -17.50
N ALA A 109 41.44 -11.46 -16.87
CA ALA A 109 42.74 -11.05 -17.40
C ALA A 109 43.83 -11.57 -16.45
N HIS A 110 44.45 -12.70 -16.79
CA HIS A 110 45.89 -12.92 -16.82
C HIS A 110 46.18 -14.37 -17.23
#